data_AF-A0A3R7AX01-F1
#
_entry.id   AF-A0A3R7AX01-F1
#
_cell.length_a   1.000
_cell.length_b   1.000
_cell.length_c   1.000
_cell.angle_alpha   90.00
_cell.angle_beta   90.00
_cell.angle_gamma   90.00
#
_symmetry.space_group_name_H-M   'P 1'
#
loop_
_entity.id
_entity.type
_entity.pdbx_description
1 polymer ?
#
loop_
_entity_poly.entity_id
_entity_poly.type
_entity_poly.pdbx_seq_one_letter_code
_entity_poly.pdbx_strand_id
1 'polypeptide(L)' 'MMSLLNHHTPSILPFLGTTGLDGIILRDLDRTFPSEPLFATGQGPALLANVLKAVSVHVPDVGYCQGMNFIAAKLLLLWT' A
#
# COMPACT_ATOMS: atom_id res chain seq x y z
N MET A 1 16.85 -11.73 7.55
CA MET A 1 15.70 -10.82 7.75
C MET A 1 15.82 -9.55 6.88
N MET A 2 16.31 -9.70 5.64
CA MET A 2 16.60 -8.59 4.72
C MET A 2 16.57 -9.16 3.28
N SER A 3 15.54 -9.93 2.93
CA SER A 3 15.48 -10.63 1.63
C SER A 3 14.13 -10.51 0.92
N LEU A 4 13.10 -9.97 1.58
CA LEU A 4 11.79 -9.75 0.94
C LEU A 4 11.71 -8.46 0.11
N LEU A 5 12.74 -7.60 0.18
CA LEU A 5 12.80 -6.34 -0.57
C LEU A 5 13.65 -6.42 -1.84
N ASN A 6 14.38 -7.52 -2.07
CA ASN A 6 15.36 -7.62 -3.17
C ASN A 6 15.01 -8.63 -4.26
N HIS A 7 13.89 -9.35 -4.11
CA HIS A 7 13.30 -10.04 -5.25
C HIS A 7 12.47 -9.02 -5.99
N HIS A 8 12.96 -8.63 -7.17
CA HIS A 8 12.21 -8.06 -8.29
C HIS A 8 10.72 -8.40 -8.14
N THR A 9 9.95 -7.56 -7.44
CA THR A 9 8.51 -7.73 -7.39
C THR A 9 8.09 -7.52 -8.82
N PRO A 10 7.66 -8.57 -9.55
CA PRO A 10 7.06 -8.33 -10.85
C PRO A 10 6.01 -7.29 -10.57
N SER A 11 6.07 -6.18 -11.32
CA SER A 11 5.18 -5.05 -11.14
C SER A 11 3.79 -5.62 -10.89
N ILE A 12 3.26 -5.48 -9.67
CA ILE A 12 1.90 -5.94 -9.39
C ILE A 12 0.92 -5.03 -10.18
N LEU A 13 1.43 -3.88 -10.66
CA LEU A 13 0.77 -2.85 -11.46
C LEU A 13 -0.07 -3.34 -12.64
N PRO A 14 0.33 -4.32 -13.50
CA PRO A 14 -0.49 -4.76 -14.63
C PRO A 14 -1.64 -5.68 -14.21
N PHE A 15 -1.54 -6.41 -13.09
CA PHE A 15 -2.60 -7.33 -12.62
C PHE A 15 -3.64 -6.62 -11.73
N LEU A 16 -3.34 -5.41 -11.27
CA LEU A 16 -4.25 -4.57 -10.46
C LEU A 16 -5.29 -3.82 -11.29
N GLY A 17 -5.45 -4.17 -12.57
CA GLY A 17 -6.49 -3.63 -13.42
C GLY A 17 -7.88 -3.91 -12.84
N THR A 18 -8.62 -2.83 -12.57
CA THR A 18 -10.09 -2.75 -12.46
C THR A 18 -10.76 -3.41 -11.26
N THR A 19 -10.27 -3.17 -10.03
CA THR A 19 -11.15 -3.33 -8.84
C THR A 19 -12.05 -2.12 -8.60
N GLY A 20 -11.81 -1.00 -9.31
CA GLY A 20 -12.46 0.30 -9.05
C GLY A 20 -11.95 0.99 -7.79
N LEU A 21 -11.03 0.36 -7.04
CA LEU A 21 -10.50 0.86 -5.77
C LEU A 21 -9.23 1.70 -5.93
N ASP A 22 -8.56 1.62 -7.08
CA ASP A 22 -7.28 2.31 -7.31
C ASP A 22 -7.36 3.81 -7.06
N GLY A 23 -8.45 4.46 -7.48
CA GLY A 23 -8.65 5.88 -7.26
C GLY A 23 -8.88 6.24 -5.80
N ILE A 24 -9.51 5.34 -5.02
CA ILE A 24 -9.75 5.55 -3.58
C ILE A 24 -8.45 5.36 -2.81
N ILE A 25 -7.72 4.28 -3.11
CA ILE A 25 -6.41 4.00 -2.50
C ILE A 25 -5.45 5.15 -2.80
N LEU A 26 -5.34 5.58 -4.07
CA LEU A 26 -4.43 6.65 -4.48
C LEU A 26 -4.69 7.95 -3.72
N ARG A 27 -5.95 8.36 -3.58
CA ARG A 27 -6.34 9.55 -2.82
C ARG A 27 -5.93 9.46 -1.34
N ASP A 28 -5.89 8.25 -0.80
CA ASP A 28 -5.57 8.01 0.59
C ASP A 28 -4.06 7.99 0.85
N LEU A 29 -3.24 7.67 -0.15
CA LEU A 29 -1.78 7.65 0.00
C LEU A 29 -1.23 9.02 0.40
N ASP A 30 -1.60 10.08 -0.32
CA ASP A 30 -1.05 11.45 -0.12
C ASP A 30 -1.36 12.03 1.27
N ARG A 31 -2.45 11.56 1.90
CA ARG A 31 -2.87 12.00 3.23
C ARG A 31 -2.42 11.07 4.37
N THR A 32 -1.73 9.98 4.06
CA THR A 32 -1.29 9.00 5.08
C THR A 32 0.09 9.35 5.60
N PHE A 33 0.14 9.89 6.83
CA PHE A 33 1.37 10.25 7.54
C PHE A 33 2.38 11.07 6.69
N PRO A 34 1.98 12.22 6.12
CA PRO A 34 2.80 12.96 5.16
C PRO A 34 4.11 13.53 5.75
N SER A 35 4.24 13.56 7.08
CA SER A 35 5.46 14.03 7.77
C SER A 35 6.44 12.90 8.10
N GLU A 36 6.05 11.64 7.92
CA GLU A 36 6.93 10.50 8.18
C GLU A 36 7.91 10.32 7.00
N PRO A 37 9.24 10.19 7.24
CA PRO A 37 10.23 10.15 6.16
C PRO A 37 9.95 9.10 5.09
N LEU A 38 9.47 7.92 5.50
CA LEU A 38 9.11 6.83 4.59
C LEU A 38 8.02 7.25 3.59
N PHE A 39 7.06 8.07 4.02
CA PHE A 39 5.90 8.50 3.22
C PHE A 39 6.10 9.84 2.52
N ALA A 40 6.95 10.71 3.05
CA ALA A 40 7.20 12.05 2.49
C ALA A 40 8.12 12.02 1.27
N THR A 41 9.23 11.29 1.35
CA THR A 41 10.30 11.29 0.32
C THR A 41 10.78 9.89 -0.04
N GLY A 42 10.29 8.86 0.65
CA GLY A 42 10.66 7.46 0.46
C GLY A 42 9.76 6.69 -0.49
N GLN A 43 9.85 5.36 -0.41
CA GLN A 43 9.04 4.42 -1.19
C GLN A 43 7.71 4.05 -0.49
N GLY A 44 7.41 4.69 0.65
CA GLY A 44 6.25 4.40 1.50
C GLY A 44 4.91 4.37 0.77
N PRO A 45 4.56 5.39 -0.05
CA PRO A 45 3.29 5.39 -0.76
C PRO A 45 3.13 4.20 -1.72
N ALA A 46 4.21 3.81 -2.41
CA ALA A 46 4.21 2.66 -3.31
C ALA A 46 4.09 1.33 -2.55
N LEU A 47 4.83 1.17 -1.44
CA LEU A 47 4.73 0.01 -0.57
C LEU A 47 3.31 -0.13 0.03
N LEU A 48 2.75 0.98 0.51
CA LEU A 48 1.40 1.03 1.06
C LEU A 48 0.35 0.68 0.01
N ALA A 49 0.47 1.22 -1.21
CA ALA A 49 -0.41 0.88 -2.31
C ALA A 49 -0.39 -0.63 -2.60
N ASN A 50 0.80 -1.24 -2.64
CA ASN A 50 0.94 -2.68 -2.87
C ASN A 50 0.26 -3.51 -1.78
N VAL A 51 0.45 -3.14 -0.50
CA VAL A 51 -0.18 -3.83 0.63
C VAL A 51 -1.69 -3.71 0.58
N LEU A 52 -2.23 -2.49 0.44
CA LEU A 52 -3.68 -2.25 0.43
C LEU A 52 -4.38 -2.98 -0.71
N LYS A 53 -3.74 -3.01 -1.89
CA LYS A 53 -4.25 -3.74 -3.04
C LYS A 53 -4.18 -5.25 -2.84
N ALA A 54 -3.08 -5.77 -2.29
CA ALA A 54 -2.95 -7.19 -1.97
C ALA A 54 -4.04 -7.64 -0.98
N VAL A 55 -4.30 -6.86 0.07
CA VAL A 55 -5.38 -7.13 1.03
C VAL A 55 -6.75 -7.14 0.34
N SER A 56 -7.01 -6.15 -0.51
CA SER A 56 -8.29 -6.04 -1.25
C SER A 56 -8.55 -7.24 -2.15
N VAL A 57 -7.50 -7.80 -2.76
CA VAL A 57 -7.61 -9.00 -3.60
C VAL A 57 -7.79 -10.27 -2.75
N HIS A 58 -7.13 -10.38 -1.60
CA HIS A 58 -7.21 -11.56 -0.75
C HIS A 58 -8.51 -11.66 0.04
N VAL A 59 -9.13 -10.51 0.34
CA VAL A 59 -10.39 -10.43 1.09
C VAL A 59 -11.43 -9.63 0.28
N PRO A 60 -11.93 -10.18 -0.84
CA PRO A 60 -12.75 -9.44 -1.79
C PRO A 60 -14.09 -8.95 -1.22
N ASP A 61 -14.65 -9.65 -0.23
CA ASP A 61 -15.90 -9.25 0.45
C ASP A 61 -15.75 -7.95 1.24
N VAL A 62 -14.52 -7.60 1.66
CA VAL A 62 -14.19 -6.36 2.36
C VAL A 62 -13.58 -5.32 1.40
N GLY A 63 -12.72 -5.77 0.48
CA GLY A 63 -11.98 -4.89 -0.42
C GLY A 63 -11.11 -3.88 0.32
N TYR A 64 -11.11 -2.63 -0.15
CA TYR A 64 -10.49 -1.50 0.52
C TYR A 64 -11.54 -0.62 1.19
N CYS A 65 -11.43 -0.46 2.51
CA CYS A 65 -12.22 0.48 3.29
C CYS A 65 -11.36 1.67 3.72
N GLN A 66 -11.94 2.87 3.65
CA GLN A 66 -11.28 4.09 4.11
C GLN A 66 -10.82 3.96 5.57
N GLY A 67 -9.55 4.27 5.84
CA GLY A 67 -8.93 4.13 7.16
C GLY A 67 -7.93 2.97 7.24
N MET A 68 -8.05 1.96 6.38
CA MET A 68 -7.07 0.86 6.31
C MET A 68 -5.66 1.33 5.97
N ASN A 69 -5.54 2.41 5.19
CA ASN A 69 -4.30 3.10 4.86
C ASN A 69 -3.46 3.43 6.11
N PHE A 70 -4.09 3.93 7.19
CA PHE A 70 -3.35 4.29 8.41
C PHE A 70 -2.84 3.08 9.18
N ILE A 71 -3.63 2.00 9.26
CA ILE A 71 -3.22 0.77 9.92
C ILE A 71 -2.06 0.13 9.18
N ALA A 72 -2.21 -0.07 7.87
CA ALA A 72 -1.16 -0.64 7.03
C ALA A 72 0.12 0.23 7.04
N ALA A 73 -0.02 1.55 6.98
CA ALA A 73 1.12 2.45 7.05
C ALA A 73 1.85 2.39 8.40
N LYS A 74 1.12 2.27 9.52
CA LYS A 74 1.75 2.12 10.83
C LYS A 74 2.47 0.78 10.98
N LEU A 75 1.90 -0.30 10.43
CA LEU A 75 2.59 -1.59 10.36
C LEU A 75 3.88 -1.46 9.53
N LEU A 76 3.84 -0.77 8.38
CA LEU A 76 5.06 -0.53 7.59
C LEU A 76 6.13 0.20 8.42
N LEU A 77 5.80 1.31 9.09
CA LEU A 77 6.75 2.05 9.94
C LEU A 77 7.31 1.25 11.12
N LEU A 78 6.60 0.23 11.61
CA LEU A 78 7.11 -0.64 12.67
C LEU A 78 8.14 -1.66 12.14
N TRP A 79 8.09 -1.97 10.84
CA TRP A 79 8.90 -3.01 10.20
C TRP A 79 9.89 -2.49 9.14
N THR A 80 9.94 -1.17 8.90
CA THR A 80 10.88 -0.49 8.00
C THR A 80 11.65 0.58 8.74
#